data_AF-A0A5R9DWV6-F1
#
_entry.id   AF-A0A5R9DWV6-F1
#
_cell.length_a   1.000
_cell.length_b   1.000
_cell.length_c   1.000
_cell.angle_alpha   90.00
_cell.angle_beta   90.00
_cell.angle_gamma   90.00
#
_symmetry.space_group_name_H-M   'P 1'
#
loop_
_entity.id
_entity.type
_entity.pdbx_description
1 polymer ?
#
loop_
_entity_poly.entity_id
_entity_poly.type
_entity_poly.pdbx_seq_one_letter_code
_entity_poly.pdbx_strand_id
1 'polypeptide(L)' 'MTVHGLRHTHSSILFSMGASIKDVQARLGHTDIQTTMNIYAHVKKEEKKDTADKFAKFMEN' A
#
# COMPACT_ATOMS: atom_id res chain seq x y z
N MET A 1 19.57 1.64 -6.55
CA MET A 1 18.21 1.14 -6.80
C MET A 1 18.29 -0.33 -7.18
N THR A 2 17.48 -1.20 -6.58
CA THR A 2 17.45 -2.64 -6.90
C THR A 2 16.16 -2.97 -7.63
N VAL A 3 16.15 -4.08 -8.39
CA VAL A 3 14.92 -4.60 -9.04
C VAL A 3 13.82 -4.87 -8.01
N HIS A 4 14.21 -5.31 -6.80
CA HIS A 4 13.30 -5.48 -5.68
C HIS A 4 12.68 -4.16 -5.20
N GLY A 5 13.47 -3.09 -5.10
CA GLY A 5 12.97 -1.76 -4.74
C GLY A 5 11.99 -1.20 -5.77
N LEU A 6 12.24 -1.41 -7.07
CA LEU A 6 11.29 -1.03 -8.13
C LEU A 6 9.97 -1.78 -8.02
N ARG A 7 10.02 -3.10 -7.73
CA ARG A 7 8.82 -3.92 -7.51
C ARG A 7 8.03 -3.42 -6.31
N HIS A 8 8.72 -3.06 -5.23
CA HIS A 8 8.11 -2.50 -4.03
C HIS A 8 7.40 -1.16 -4.31
N THR A 9 8.08 -0.22 -4.96
CA THR A 9 7.48 1.06 -5.38
C THR A 9 6.28 0.85 -6.29
N HIS A 10 6.36 -0.09 -7.24
CA HIS A 10 5.24 -0.40 -8.13
C HIS A 10 4.01 -0.92 -7.36
N SER A 11 4.19 -1.84 -6.41
CA SER A 11 3.09 -2.30 -5.54
C SER A 11 2.49 -1.17 -4.71
N SER A 12 3.32 -0.30 -4.11
CA SER A 12 2.83 0.83 -3.32
C SER A 12 1.95 1.76 -4.15
N ILE A 13 2.37 2.09 -5.37
CA ILE A 13 1.58 2.93 -6.29
C ILE A 13 0.24 2.26 -6.61
N LEU A 14 0.22 0.97 -6.96
CA LEU A 14 -1.01 0.26 -7.27
C LEU A 14 -1.99 0.28 -6.09
N PHE A 15 -1.49 0.11 -4.86
CA PHE A 15 -2.33 0.19 -3.66
C PHE A 15 -2.88 1.59 -3.40
N SER A 16 -2.06 2.64 -3.55
CA SER A 16 -2.54 4.02 -3.44
C SER A 16 -3.57 4.40 -4.51
N MET A 17 -3.61 3.68 -5.64
CA MET A 17 -4.66 3.81 -6.66
C MET A 17 -5.92 2.97 -6.36
N GLY A 18 -5.97 2.28 -5.22
CA GLY A 18 -7.12 1.48 -4.80
C GLY A 18 -7.15 0.06 -5.40
N ALA A 19 -6.05 -0.43 -5.97
CA ALA A 19 -6.01 -1.80 -6.49
C ALA A 19 -6.19 -2.83 -5.37
N SER A 20 -6.89 -3.94 -5.67
CA SER A 20 -7.06 -5.00 -4.69
C SER A 20 -5.77 -5.81 -4.49
N ILE A 21 -5.63 -6.46 -3.34
CA ILE A 21 -4.49 -7.33 -3.04
C ILE A 21 -4.34 -8.43 -4.10
N LYS A 22 -5.45 -8.98 -4.60
CA LYS A 22 -5.43 -10.03 -5.64
C LYS A 22 -4.93 -9.50 -6.98
N ASP A 23 -5.32 -8.29 -7.35
CA ASP A 23 -4.88 -7.66 -8.62
C ASP A 23 -3.37 -7.39 -8.59
N VAL A 24 -2.87 -6.86 -7.47
CA VAL A 24 -1.44 -6.59 -7.29
C VAL A 24 -0.65 -7.91 -7.25
N GLN A 25 -1.15 -8.94 -6.58
CA GLN A 25 -0.52 -10.26 -6.54
C GLN A 25 -0.40 -10.87 -7.93
N ALA A 26 -1.50 -10.87 -8.71
CA ALA A 26 -1.52 -11.40 -10.06
C ALA A 26 -0.61 -10.59 -11.00
N ARG A 27 -0.64 -9.26 -10.90
CA ARG A 27 0.18 -8.35 -11.72
C ARG A 27 1.68 -8.53 -11.48
N LEU A 28 2.09 -8.78 -10.23
CA LEU A 28 3.49 -8.92 -9.85
C LEU A 28 3.99 -10.37 -9.88
N GLY A 29 3.11 -11.33 -10.16
CA GLY A 29 3.45 -12.76 -10.19
C GLY A 29 3.92 -13.28 -8.84
N HIS A 30 3.40 -12.74 -7.74
CA HIS A 30 3.76 -13.20 -6.40
C HIS A 30 3.08 -14.54 -6.12
N THR A 31 3.88 -15.61 -6.09
CA THR A 31 3.43 -16.95 -5.68
C THR A 31 2.94 -16.95 -4.23
N ASP A 32 3.58 -16.15 -3.37
CA ASP A 32 3.22 -16.00 -1.97
C ASP A 32 2.46 -14.69 -1.71
N ILE A 33 1.24 -14.83 -1.18
CA ILE A 33 0.38 -13.71 -0.81
C ILE A 33 0.95 -12.89 0.37
N GLN A 34 1.76 -13.49 1.25
CA GLN A 34 2.34 -12.80 2.41
C GLN A 34 3.23 -11.63 1.97
N THR A 35 3.98 -11.80 0.88
CA THR A 35 4.80 -10.73 0.32
C THR A 35 3.95 -9.52 -0.07
N THR A 36 2.84 -9.75 -0.76
CA THR A 36 1.90 -8.71 -1.16
C THR A 36 1.19 -8.08 0.04
N MET A 37 0.82 -8.90 1.02
CA MET A 37 0.09 -8.47 2.21
C MET A 37 0.94 -7.62 3.15
N ASN A 38 2.24 -7.93 3.30
CA ASN A 38 3.16 -7.11 4.09
C ASN A 38 3.31 -5.70 3.52
N ILE A 39 3.41 -5.58 2.19
CA ILE A 39 3.49 -4.28 1.50
C ILE A 39 2.17 -3.53 1.65
N TYR A 40 1.04 -4.20 1.44
CA TYR A 40 -0.29 -3.61 1.64
C TYR A 40 -0.49 -3.09 3.07
N ALA A 41 -0.12 -3.88 4.08
CA ALA A 41 -0.26 -3.50 5.48
C ALA A 41 0.59 -2.27 5.81
N HIS A 42 1.79 -2.15 5.23
CA HIS A 42 2.63 -0.97 5.39
C HIS A 42 2.00 0.28 4.79
N VAL A 43 1.59 0.24 3.50
CA VAL A 43 0.95 1.37 2.80
C VAL A 43 -0.32 1.82 3.53
N LYS A 44 -1.19 0.87 3.93
CA LYS A 44 -2.43 1.18 4.64
C LYS A 44 -2.19 1.78 6.03
N LYS A 45 -1.10 1.42 6.70
CA LYS A 45 -0.73 2.00 8.00
C LYS A 45 -0.34 3.48 7.85
N GLU A 46 0.34 3.83 6.77
CA GLU A 46 0.66 5.23 6.45
C GLU A 46 -0.60 6.03 6.11
N GLU A 47 -1.49 5.49 5.27
CA GLU A 47 -2.78 6.12 4.93
C GLU A 47 -3.68 6.33 6.16
N LYS A 48 -3.71 5.36 7.09
CA LYS A 48 -4.48 5.48 8.33
C LYS A 48 -3.99 6.60 9.25
N LYS A 49 -2.68 6.81 9.32
CA LYS A 49 -2.10 7.89 10.12
C LYS A 49 -2.51 9.26 9.55
N ASP A 50 -2.40 9.42 8.24
CA ASP A 50 -2.86 10.62 7.54
C ASP A 50 -4.37 10.85 7.72
N THR A 51 -5.17 9.79 7.71
CA THR A 51 -6.63 9.89 7.94
C THR A 51 -6.96 10.36 9.36
N ALA A 52 -6.28 9.83 10.38
CA ALA A 52 -6.48 10.24 11.78
C ALA A 52 -6.09 11.71 11.99
N ASP A 53 -4.97 12.15 11.41
CA ASP A 53 -4.50 13.53 11.49
C ASP A 53 -5.44 14.50 10.75
N LYS A 54 -5.96 14.10 9.59
CA LYS A 54 -6.98 14.86 8.84
C LYS A 54 -8.29 14.97 9.61
N PHE A 55 -8.73 13.89 10.26
CA PHE A 55 -9.95 13.90 11.08
C PHE A 55 -9.79 14.79 12.32
N ALA A 56 -8.65 14.73 13.00
CA ALA A 56 -8.37 15.61 14.14
C ALA A 56 -8.43 17.09 13.73
N LYS A 57 -7.80 17.46 12.60
CA LYS A 57 -7.88 18.82 12.05
C LYS A 57 -9.28 19.26 11.65
N PHE A 58 -10.12 18.33 11.17
CA PHE A 58 -11.51 18.64 10.85
C PHE A 58 -12.33 18.95 12.12
N MET A 59 -12.05 18.25 13.22
CA MET A 59 -12.73 18.40 14.51
C MET A 59 -12.27 19.63 15.32
N GLU A 60 -11.12 20.24 14.97
CA GLU A 60 -10.59 21.46 15.60
C GLU A 60 -11.13 22.77 14.98
N ASN A 61 -11.93 22.69 13.91
CA ASN A 61 -12.67 23.82 13.31
C ASN A 61 -14.11 23.87 13.81
#